data_AF-A0AAE3RPV4-F1
#
_entry.id   AF-A0AAE3RPV4-F1
#
_cell.length_a   1.000
_cell.length_b   1.000
_cell.length_c   1.000
_cell.angle_alpha   90.00
_cell.angle_beta   90.00
_cell.angle_gamma   90.00
#
_symmetry.space_group_name_H-M   'P 1'
#
loop_
_entity.id
_entity.type
_entity.pdbx_description
1 polymer ?
#
loop_
_entity_poly.entity_id
_entity_poly.type
_entity_poly.pdbx_seq_one_letter_code
_entity_poly.pdbx_strand_id
1 'polypeptide(L)'
;MPLPERMKPARVTRKQMKELISQLNGILDHIDNGMDENNEELKQMMADWNAKVVMPCGFSDFRDFSSWTSALDFTRMALNQEKYLDDFTWTELNDVINFIRKAEGSESDHSYALQLLEINFKANPLDLIYHPDCWFNDEALFHARLTTEEIGGYLMKKSGRWLNDAPDIQLVYAIPLDVYD
;
A
#
# COMPACT_ATOMS: atom_id res chain seq x y z
N MET A 1 -0.30 -6.33 -16.48
CA MET A 1 0.04 -5.12 -17.24
C MET A 1 0.72 -4.18 -16.27
N PRO A 2 1.74 -3.42 -16.70
CA PRO A 2 2.41 -2.48 -15.81
C PRO A 2 1.42 -1.43 -15.28
N LEU A 3 1.67 -0.91 -14.08
CA LEU A 3 0.92 0.25 -13.57
C LEU A 3 0.93 1.40 -14.61
N PRO A 4 -0.20 2.10 -14.80
CA PRO A 4 -0.27 3.26 -15.68
C PRO A 4 0.84 4.28 -15.38
N GLU A 5 1.45 4.88 -16.40
CA GLU A 5 2.64 5.74 -16.22
C GLU A 5 2.43 6.86 -15.19
N ARG A 6 1.27 7.52 -15.22
CA ARG A 6 0.96 8.58 -14.27
C ARG A 6 0.73 8.05 -12.86
N MET A 7 0.45 6.77 -12.69
CA MET A 7 0.27 6.13 -11.39
C MET A 7 1.57 5.61 -10.83
N LYS A 8 2.65 5.50 -11.60
CA LYS A 8 3.92 4.97 -11.09
C LYS A 8 4.49 5.80 -9.94
N PRO A 9 5.17 5.15 -8.98
CA PRO A 9 5.81 5.85 -7.88
C PRO A 9 6.86 6.85 -8.38
N ALA A 10 7.13 7.88 -7.57
CA ALA A 10 8.08 8.93 -7.91
C ALA A 10 9.47 8.33 -8.17
N ARG A 11 10.15 8.82 -9.23
CA ARG A 11 11.51 8.37 -9.56
C ARG A 11 12.52 8.99 -8.59
N VAL A 12 13.03 8.17 -7.68
CA VAL A 12 14.09 8.56 -6.75
C VAL A 12 15.46 8.35 -7.41
N THR A 13 16.41 9.26 -7.16
CA THR A 13 17.76 9.09 -7.68
C THR A 13 18.49 7.92 -7.00
N ARG A 14 19.36 7.21 -7.73
CA ARG A 14 20.18 6.14 -7.15
C ARG A 14 21.03 6.61 -5.95
N LYS A 15 21.47 7.87 -5.97
CA LYS A 15 22.27 8.46 -4.89
C LYS A 15 21.44 8.59 -3.61
N GLN A 16 20.26 9.20 -3.70
CA GLN A 16 19.35 9.36 -2.57
C GLN A 16 18.91 8.01 -1.99
N MET A 17 18.61 7.04 -2.86
CA MET A 17 18.25 5.69 -2.43
C MET A 17 19.39 5.01 -1.64
N LYS A 18 20.63 5.10 -2.14
CA LYS A 18 21.79 4.53 -1.45
C LYS A 18 22.04 5.18 -0.09
N GLU A 19 21.85 6.50 0.00
CA GLU A 19 21.99 7.25 1.24
C GLU A 19 20.96 6.81 2.28
N LEU A 20 19.68 6.76 1.90
CA LEU A 20 18.59 6.37 2.81
C LEU A 20 18.71 4.93 3.29
N ILE A 21 19.10 3.99 2.42
CA ILE A 21 19.34 2.59 2.82
C ILE A 21 20.52 2.51 3.80
N SER A 22 21.58 3.29 3.58
CA SER A 22 22.72 3.32 4.49
C SER A 22 22.33 3.86 5.87
N GLN A 23 21.49 4.90 5.91
CA GLN A 23 20.98 5.45 7.17
C GLN A 23 20.05 4.47 7.87
N LEU A 24 19.14 3.82 7.13
CA LEU A 24 18.22 2.81 7.64
C LEU A 24 18.96 1.63 8.28
N ASN A 25 19.98 1.10 7.61
CA ASN A 25 20.80 0.02 8.17
C ASN A 25 21.55 0.48 9.43
N GLY A 26 22.03 1.72 9.48
CA GLY A 26 22.63 2.27 10.70
C GLY A 26 21.65 2.34 11.86
N ILE A 27 20.40 2.74 11.60
CA ILE A 27 19.33 2.73 12.62
C ILE A 27 19.11 1.29 13.13
N LEU A 28 18.97 0.32 12.22
CA LEU A 28 18.77 -1.08 12.58
C LEU A 28 19.95 -1.64 13.40
N ASP A 29 21.19 -1.36 12.99
CA ASP A 29 22.39 -1.79 13.72
C ASP A 29 22.39 -1.24 15.16
N HIS A 30 22.00 0.03 15.37
CA HIS A 30 21.90 0.60 16.71
C HIS A 30 20.82 -0.08 17.57
N ILE A 31 19.68 -0.42 16.98
CA ILE A 31 18.60 -1.16 17.65
C ILE A 31 19.06 -2.58 18.02
N ASP A 32 19.70 -3.29 17.08
CA ASP A 32 20.23 -4.64 17.29
C ASP A 32 21.32 -4.69 18.37
N ASN A 33 22.03 -3.56 18.57
CA ASN A 33 23.00 -3.39 19.66
C ASN A 33 22.37 -2.92 20.99
N GLY A 34 21.04 -2.91 21.08
CA GLY A 34 20.30 -2.73 22.33
C GLY A 34 19.85 -1.29 22.62
N MET A 35 19.92 -0.38 21.65
CA MET A 35 19.27 0.93 21.80
C MET A 35 17.74 0.80 21.67
N ASP A 36 17.02 1.50 22.53
CA ASP A 36 15.56 1.55 22.51
C ASP A 36 15.02 2.92 22.08
N GLU A 37 13.70 3.03 21.98
CA GLU A 37 12.99 4.25 21.57
C GLU A 37 13.26 5.48 22.45
N ASN A 38 13.83 5.32 23.64
CA ASN A 38 14.16 6.42 24.54
C ASN A 38 15.56 6.99 24.31
N ASN A 39 16.40 6.31 23.53
CA ASN A 39 17.74 6.78 23.22
C ASN A 39 17.70 8.02 22.30
N GLU A 40 18.27 9.14 22.76
CA GLU A 40 18.24 10.42 22.04
C GLU A 40 19.03 10.41 20.72
N GLU A 41 20.12 9.65 20.63
CA GLU A 41 20.87 9.48 19.38
C GLU A 41 20.02 8.74 18.34
N LEU A 42 19.38 7.64 18.75
CA LEU A 42 18.51 6.87 17.88
C LEU A 42 17.31 7.69 17.40
N LYS A 43 16.68 8.47 18.29
CA LYS A 43 15.59 9.40 17.94
C LYS A 43 16.03 10.39 16.86
N GLN A 44 17.22 10.98 17.00
CA GLN A 44 17.74 11.92 16.01
C GLN A 44 18.00 11.23 14.66
N MET A 45 18.57 10.02 14.66
CA MET A 45 18.79 9.26 13.43
C MET A 45 17.47 8.93 12.70
N MET A 46 16.45 8.50 13.44
CA MET A 46 15.11 8.25 12.90
C MET A 46 14.47 9.54 12.37
N ALA A 47 14.60 10.66 13.08
CA ALA A 47 14.10 11.96 12.64
C ALA A 47 14.79 12.44 11.36
N ASP A 48 16.11 12.28 11.26
CA ASP A 48 16.90 12.67 10.08
C ASP A 48 16.54 11.82 8.85
N TRP A 49 16.22 10.54 9.05
CA TRP A 49 15.73 9.67 8.00
C TRP A 49 14.30 10.06 7.58
N ASN A 50 13.40 10.25 8.56
CA ASN A 50 12.01 10.62 8.34
C ASN A 50 11.87 11.98 7.64
N ALA A 51 12.80 12.92 7.86
CA ALA A 51 12.81 14.22 7.19
C ALA A 51 13.07 14.14 5.67
N LYS A 52 13.50 12.98 5.15
CA LYS A 52 13.87 12.77 3.74
C LYS A 52 12.89 11.88 2.97
N VAL A 53 11.85 11.38 3.63
CA VAL A 53 10.83 10.50 3.06
C VAL A 53 9.46 11.18 3.10
N VAL A 54 8.48 10.61 2.40
CA VAL A 54 7.12 11.16 2.34
C VAL A 54 6.26 10.65 3.48
N MET A 55 6.40 9.36 3.82
CA MET A 55 5.72 8.72 4.93
C MET A 55 6.70 8.43 6.07
N PRO A 56 6.63 9.16 7.18
CA PRO A 56 7.46 8.90 8.35
C PRO A 56 7.14 7.54 8.98
N CYS A 57 8.19 6.88 9.47
CA CYS A 57 8.10 5.59 10.16
C CYS A 57 8.34 5.76 11.67
N GLY A 58 7.72 4.89 12.47
CA GLY A 58 7.93 4.79 13.92
C GLY A 58 9.04 3.81 14.29
N PHE A 59 9.41 3.78 15.57
CA PHE A 59 10.45 2.88 16.09
C PHE A 59 10.17 1.40 15.77
N SER A 60 8.92 0.95 15.93
CA SER A 60 8.53 -0.43 15.62
C SER A 60 8.78 -0.77 14.15
N ASP A 61 8.51 0.15 13.23
CA ASP A 61 8.73 -0.07 11.80
C ASP A 61 10.23 -0.27 11.52
N PHE A 62 11.08 0.59 12.08
CA PHE A 62 12.54 0.48 11.95
C PHE A 62 13.11 -0.80 12.57
N ARG A 63 12.53 -1.26 13.70
CA ARG A 63 12.93 -2.51 14.35
C ARG A 63 12.51 -3.74 13.54
N ASP A 64 11.28 -3.73 13.03
CA ASP A 64 10.62 -4.95 12.56
C ASP A 64 10.67 -5.12 11.03
N PHE A 65 11.05 -4.10 10.24
CA PHE A 65 10.98 -4.20 8.77
C PHE A 65 11.74 -5.39 8.20
N SER A 66 12.88 -5.75 8.79
CA SER A 66 13.73 -6.85 8.31
C SER A 66 13.07 -8.22 8.44
N SER A 67 11.99 -8.33 9.21
CA SER A 67 11.20 -9.57 9.35
C SER A 67 10.24 -9.81 8.19
N TRP A 68 9.89 -8.77 7.42
CA TRP A 68 8.88 -8.87 6.36
C TRP A 68 9.28 -8.24 5.02
N THR A 69 10.29 -7.37 4.96
CA THR A 69 10.76 -6.80 3.69
C THR A 69 12.26 -6.47 3.68
N SER A 70 12.75 -6.03 2.52
CA SER A 70 14.13 -5.56 2.36
C SER A 70 14.28 -4.07 2.70
N ALA A 71 15.47 -3.64 3.11
CA ALA A 71 15.77 -2.21 3.33
C ALA A 71 15.50 -1.35 2.07
N LEU A 72 15.70 -1.92 0.88
CA LEU A 72 15.41 -1.25 -0.39
C LEU A 72 13.90 -1.02 -0.57
N ASP A 73 13.09 -2.06 -0.37
CA ASP A 73 11.64 -1.99 -0.55
C ASP A 73 10.98 -1.15 0.54
N PHE A 74 11.41 -1.29 1.80
CA PHE A 74 11.00 -0.41 2.90
C PHE A 74 11.25 1.07 2.58
N THR A 75 12.46 1.40 2.11
CA THR A 75 12.82 2.77 1.73
C THR A 75 11.95 3.27 0.56
N ARG A 76 11.66 2.43 -0.43
CA ARG A 76 10.76 2.79 -1.53
C ARG A 76 9.35 3.07 -1.04
N MET A 77 8.81 2.22 -0.16
CA MET A 77 7.50 2.40 0.44
C MET A 77 7.38 3.76 1.15
N ALA A 78 8.37 4.13 1.96
CA ALA A 78 8.39 5.42 2.65
C ALA A 78 8.52 6.64 1.71
N LEU A 79 9.15 6.47 0.55
CA LEU A 79 9.31 7.52 -0.47
C LEU A 79 8.10 7.68 -1.39
N ASN A 80 7.17 6.74 -1.36
CA ASN A 80 5.99 6.81 -2.20
C ASN A 80 5.06 7.90 -1.70
N GLN A 81 4.67 8.78 -2.62
CA GLN A 81 3.69 9.81 -2.33
C GLN A 81 2.29 9.25 -2.51
N GLU A 82 1.44 9.48 -1.51
CA GLU A 82 0.01 9.25 -1.61
C GLU A 82 -0.57 9.99 -2.81
N LYS A 83 -1.26 9.27 -3.70
CA LYS A 83 -1.80 9.86 -4.93
C LYS A 83 -3.30 9.67 -5.05
N TYR A 84 -4.04 10.68 -4.61
CA TYR A 84 -5.44 10.84 -4.99
C TYR A 84 -5.54 11.37 -6.42
N LEU A 85 -6.42 10.79 -7.23
CA LEU A 85 -6.58 11.12 -8.65
C LEU A 85 -8.04 11.46 -8.93
N ASP A 86 -8.44 12.73 -8.99
CA ASP A 86 -9.85 13.12 -9.22
C ASP A 86 -10.46 12.48 -10.48
N ASP A 87 -9.65 12.31 -11.53
CA ASP A 87 -9.99 11.75 -12.83
C ASP A 87 -9.56 10.27 -12.98
N PHE A 88 -9.55 9.49 -11.89
CA PHE A 88 -9.29 8.05 -11.94
C PHE A 88 -10.33 7.36 -12.83
N THR A 89 -9.88 6.67 -13.87
CA THR A 89 -10.76 5.97 -14.82
C THR A 89 -11.00 4.51 -14.43
N TRP A 90 -12.10 3.94 -14.91
CA TRP A 90 -12.45 2.53 -14.73
C TRP A 90 -11.38 1.60 -15.29
N THR A 91 -10.81 1.94 -16.44
CA THR A 91 -9.75 1.14 -17.08
C THR A 91 -8.51 1.11 -16.18
N GLU A 92 -8.10 2.25 -15.64
CA GLU A 92 -6.93 2.28 -14.76
C GLU A 92 -7.18 1.57 -13.43
N LEU A 93 -8.40 1.63 -12.88
CA LEU A 93 -8.75 0.87 -11.67
C LEU A 93 -8.55 -0.63 -11.92
N ASN A 94 -9.04 -1.12 -13.05
CA ASN A 94 -8.84 -2.52 -13.46
C ASN A 94 -7.37 -2.85 -13.71
N ASP A 95 -6.59 -1.94 -14.27
CA ASP A 95 -5.15 -2.13 -14.49
C ASP A 95 -4.40 -2.29 -13.15
N VAL A 96 -4.71 -1.45 -12.16
CA VAL A 96 -4.11 -1.53 -10.80
C VAL A 96 -4.50 -2.83 -10.11
N ILE A 97 -5.78 -3.20 -10.11
CA ILE A 97 -6.24 -4.47 -9.50
C ILE A 97 -5.59 -5.67 -10.21
N ASN A 98 -5.51 -5.66 -11.54
CA ASN A 98 -4.87 -6.72 -12.30
C ASN A 98 -3.37 -6.81 -12.03
N PHE A 99 -2.68 -5.68 -11.84
CA PHE A 99 -1.26 -5.64 -11.49
C PHE A 99 -1.00 -6.39 -10.17
N ILE A 100 -1.82 -6.13 -9.15
CA ILE A 100 -1.76 -6.80 -7.84
C ILE A 100 -2.08 -8.29 -7.99
N ARG A 101 -3.22 -8.64 -8.62
CA ARG A 101 -3.69 -10.02 -8.74
C ARG A 101 -2.76 -10.93 -9.54
N LYS A 102 -2.04 -10.37 -10.52
CA LYS A 102 -1.07 -11.11 -11.35
C LYS A 102 0.33 -11.14 -10.75
N ALA A 103 0.49 -10.59 -9.55
CA ALA A 103 1.75 -10.48 -8.85
C ALA A 103 2.88 -9.85 -9.70
N GLU A 104 2.57 -8.80 -10.45
CA GLU A 104 3.54 -8.16 -11.34
C GLU A 104 4.41 -7.15 -10.59
N GLY A 105 5.70 -7.03 -10.93
CA GLY A 105 6.60 -6.06 -10.29
C GLY A 105 7.22 -6.56 -8.97
N SER A 106 7.75 -5.61 -8.18
CA SER A 106 8.38 -5.88 -6.89
C SER A 106 7.40 -5.73 -5.72
N GLU A 107 7.78 -6.18 -4.53
CA GLU A 107 6.98 -6.03 -3.30
C GLU A 107 6.63 -4.57 -3.02
N SER A 108 7.60 -3.66 -3.20
CA SER A 108 7.34 -2.22 -3.05
C SER A 108 6.36 -1.67 -4.09
N ASP A 109 6.30 -2.24 -5.31
CA ASP A 109 5.29 -1.86 -6.30
C ASP A 109 3.89 -2.35 -5.90
N HIS A 110 3.79 -3.53 -5.27
CA HIS A 110 2.51 -4.07 -4.78
C HIS A 110 1.98 -3.27 -3.60
N SER A 111 2.84 -3.00 -2.62
CA SER A 111 2.50 -2.17 -1.47
C SER A 111 2.00 -0.80 -1.93
N TYR A 112 2.69 -0.21 -2.91
CA TYR A 112 2.27 1.05 -3.52
C TYR A 112 0.93 0.94 -4.27
N ALA A 113 0.72 -0.12 -5.04
CA ALA A 113 -0.55 -0.32 -5.76
C ALA A 113 -1.73 -0.50 -4.80
N LEU A 114 -1.55 -1.23 -3.69
CA LEU A 114 -2.56 -1.37 -2.63
C LEU A 114 -2.84 -0.01 -1.96
N GLN A 115 -1.79 0.75 -1.64
CA GLN A 115 -1.95 2.09 -1.08
C GLN A 115 -2.68 3.03 -2.05
N LEU A 116 -2.41 2.94 -3.34
CA LEU A 116 -3.11 3.70 -4.37
C LEU A 116 -4.61 3.40 -4.36
N LEU A 117 -5.01 2.12 -4.21
CA LEU A 117 -6.41 1.74 -4.05
C LEU A 117 -7.00 2.28 -2.73
N GLU A 118 -6.26 2.18 -1.63
CA GLU A 118 -6.72 2.61 -0.30
C GLU A 118 -6.98 4.13 -0.25
N ILE A 119 -6.07 4.95 -0.76
CA ILE A 119 -6.25 6.41 -0.80
C ILE A 119 -7.44 6.81 -1.68
N ASN A 120 -7.62 6.11 -2.80
CA ASN A 120 -8.65 6.47 -3.77
C ASN A 120 -10.03 5.93 -3.41
N PHE A 121 -10.13 4.82 -2.68
CA PHE A 121 -11.39 4.13 -2.40
C PHE A 121 -11.61 3.75 -0.93
N LYS A 122 -10.75 4.08 0.05
CA LYS A 122 -11.01 3.92 1.51
C LYS A 122 -11.96 2.77 1.89
N ALA A 123 -11.63 1.57 1.42
CA ALA A 123 -12.54 0.43 1.42
C ALA A 123 -11.77 -0.88 1.67
N ASN A 124 -10.58 -0.81 2.26
CA ASN A 124 -9.75 -1.96 2.61
C ASN A 124 -9.57 -2.93 1.42
N PRO A 125 -8.88 -2.51 0.35
CA PRO A 125 -8.64 -3.31 -0.84
C PRO A 125 -7.79 -4.55 -0.55
N LEU A 126 -6.97 -4.53 0.50
CA LEU A 126 -6.13 -5.67 0.88
C LEU A 126 -7.02 -6.87 1.23
N ASP A 127 -7.97 -6.68 2.15
CA ASP A 127 -8.87 -7.76 2.55
C ASP A 127 -9.78 -8.15 1.38
N LEU A 128 -10.30 -7.19 0.60
CA LEU A 128 -11.15 -7.52 -0.54
C LEU A 128 -10.44 -8.40 -1.58
N ILE A 129 -9.14 -8.17 -1.81
CA ILE A 129 -8.35 -8.89 -2.81
C ILE A 129 -7.86 -10.25 -2.29
N TYR A 130 -7.41 -10.32 -1.04
CA TYR A 130 -6.73 -11.51 -0.50
C TYR A 130 -7.57 -12.33 0.49
N HIS A 131 -8.51 -11.69 1.18
CA HIS A 131 -9.33 -12.25 2.26
C HIS A 131 -10.80 -11.81 2.13
N PRO A 132 -11.48 -12.17 1.02
CA PRO A 132 -12.86 -11.72 0.79
C PRO A 132 -13.81 -12.14 1.91
N ASP A 133 -13.59 -13.28 2.57
CA ASP A 133 -14.32 -13.68 3.77
C ASP A 133 -14.23 -12.65 4.90
N CYS A 134 -13.03 -12.13 5.17
CA CYS A 134 -12.83 -11.07 6.16
C CYS A 134 -13.50 -9.77 5.69
N TRP A 135 -13.34 -9.41 4.41
CA TRP A 135 -13.91 -8.18 3.88
C TRP A 135 -15.43 -8.15 3.92
N PHE A 136 -16.09 -9.26 3.56
CA PHE A 136 -17.55 -9.41 3.58
C PHE A 136 -18.11 -9.77 4.97
N ASN A 137 -17.25 -10.12 5.93
CA ASN A 137 -17.62 -10.72 7.21
C ASN A 137 -18.50 -11.98 7.03
N ASP A 138 -18.08 -12.86 6.13
CA ASP A 138 -18.76 -14.11 5.80
C ASP A 138 -17.74 -15.23 5.50
N GLU A 139 -17.56 -16.15 6.45
CA GLU A 139 -16.65 -17.30 6.34
C GLU A 139 -16.94 -18.18 5.12
N ALA A 140 -18.19 -18.20 4.61
CA ALA A 140 -18.53 -18.97 3.42
C ALA A 140 -17.82 -18.45 2.15
N LEU A 141 -17.31 -17.22 2.20
CA LEU A 141 -16.63 -16.56 1.08
C LEU A 141 -15.11 -16.75 1.10
N PHE A 142 -14.55 -17.60 1.95
CA PHE A 142 -13.10 -17.85 2.03
C PHE A 142 -12.50 -18.32 0.69
N HIS A 143 -13.30 -19.02 -0.12
CA HIS A 143 -12.91 -19.46 -1.46
C HIS A 143 -13.55 -18.65 -2.59
N ALA A 144 -14.21 -17.53 -2.26
CA ALA A 144 -14.80 -16.66 -3.26
C ALA A 144 -13.71 -16.12 -4.19
N ARG A 145 -13.96 -16.17 -5.49
CA ARG A 145 -13.06 -15.65 -6.51
C ARG A 145 -13.74 -14.50 -7.21
N LEU A 146 -13.56 -13.31 -6.65
CA LEU A 146 -14.03 -12.09 -7.30
C LEU A 146 -13.25 -11.86 -8.60
N THR A 147 -13.97 -11.42 -9.61
CA THR A 147 -13.40 -10.85 -10.83
C THR A 147 -12.78 -9.48 -10.54
N THR A 148 -11.97 -8.98 -11.47
CA THR A 148 -11.33 -7.66 -11.29
C THR A 148 -12.38 -6.55 -11.25
N GLU A 149 -13.41 -6.71 -12.08
CA GLU A 149 -14.57 -5.83 -12.18
C GLU A 149 -15.43 -5.87 -10.91
N GLU A 150 -15.65 -7.03 -10.31
CA GLU A 150 -16.35 -7.13 -9.03
C GLU A 150 -15.57 -6.43 -7.91
N ILE A 151 -14.25 -6.65 -7.82
CA ILE A 151 -13.40 -5.95 -6.84
C ILE A 151 -13.53 -4.43 -7.04
N GLY A 152 -13.38 -3.94 -8.27
CA GLY A 152 -13.52 -2.51 -8.57
C GLY A 152 -14.91 -1.97 -8.20
N GLY A 153 -15.97 -2.73 -8.48
CA GLY A 153 -17.33 -2.38 -8.10
C GLY A 153 -17.55 -2.31 -6.58
N TYR A 154 -17.02 -3.26 -5.81
CA TYR A 154 -17.11 -3.24 -4.35
C TYR A 154 -16.33 -2.06 -3.75
N LEU A 155 -15.13 -1.76 -4.27
CA LEU A 155 -14.36 -0.58 -3.85
C LEU A 155 -15.14 0.72 -4.09
N MET A 156 -15.68 0.93 -5.29
CA MET A 156 -16.50 2.12 -5.58
C MET A 156 -17.73 2.20 -4.67
N LYS A 157 -18.43 1.08 -4.49
CA LYS A 157 -19.69 1.06 -3.73
C LYS A 157 -19.46 1.27 -2.23
N LYS A 158 -18.44 0.66 -1.63
CA LYS A 158 -18.11 0.81 -0.20
C LYS A 158 -17.57 2.20 0.10
N SER A 159 -16.74 2.74 -0.79
CA SER A 159 -16.14 4.08 -0.64
C SER A 159 -17.10 5.25 -0.85
N GLY A 160 -18.22 5.00 -1.55
CA GLY A 160 -19.10 6.04 -2.05
C GLY A 160 -18.54 6.82 -3.24
N ARG A 161 -17.37 6.45 -3.75
CA ARG A 161 -16.71 7.10 -4.88
C ARG A 161 -17.03 6.37 -6.18
N TRP A 162 -17.75 7.04 -7.06
CA TRP A 162 -18.10 6.53 -8.38
C TRP A 162 -17.21 7.13 -9.46
N LEU A 163 -16.65 6.27 -10.32
CA LEU A 163 -15.90 6.71 -11.49
C LEU A 163 -16.87 6.98 -12.65
N ASN A 164 -16.66 8.08 -13.37
CA ASN A 164 -17.61 8.54 -14.39
C ASN A 164 -17.75 7.59 -15.60
N ASP A 165 -16.71 6.82 -15.89
CA ASP A 165 -16.64 5.87 -17.02
C ASP A 165 -16.87 4.41 -16.58
N ALA A 166 -17.20 4.18 -15.31
CA ALA A 166 -17.49 2.83 -14.82
C ALA A 166 -18.80 2.29 -15.43
N PRO A 167 -18.83 1.02 -15.88
CA PRO A 167 -20.06 0.38 -16.29
C PRO A 167 -20.97 0.09 -15.08
N ASP A 168 -22.24 -0.20 -15.36
CA ASP A 168 -23.12 -0.78 -14.35
C ASP A 168 -22.63 -2.21 -14.03
N ILE A 169 -22.22 -2.42 -12.78
CA ILE A 169 -21.69 -3.71 -12.31
C ILE A 169 -22.67 -4.29 -11.30
N GLN A 170 -23.08 -5.52 -11.55
CA GLN A 170 -23.93 -6.26 -10.63
C GLN A 170 -23.05 -6.90 -9.54
N LEU A 171 -23.20 -6.44 -8.31
CA LEU A 171 -22.53 -7.00 -7.13
C LEU A 171 -23.43 -8.08 -6.51
N VAL A 172 -22.89 -9.29 -6.38
CA VAL A 172 -23.64 -10.49 -5.98
C VAL A 172 -23.78 -10.61 -4.46
N TYR A 173 -22.80 -10.10 -3.72
CA TYR A 173 -22.75 -10.15 -2.26
C TYR A 173 -23.16 -8.81 -1.66
N ALA A 174 -23.79 -8.86 -0.49
CA ALA A 174 -24.13 -7.66 0.25
C ALA A 174 -22.85 -7.01 0.77
N ILE A 175 -22.81 -5.68 0.75
CA ILE A 175 -21.71 -4.94 1.35
C ILE A 175 -21.95 -4.86 2.86
N PRO A 176 -20.97 -5.24 3.69
CA PRO A 176 -21.14 -5.16 5.13
C PRO A 176 -21.30 -3.71 5.54
N LEU A 177 -22.22 -3.48 6.47
CA LEU A 177 -22.55 -2.13 6.94
C LEU A 177 -21.34 -1.49 7.61
N ASP A 178 -20.60 -2.24 8.43
CA ASP A 178 -19.41 -1.76 9.12
C ASP A 178 -18.35 -2.88 9.13
N VAL A 179 -17.13 -2.56 8.71
CA VAL A 179 -15.96 -3.39 9.08
C VAL A 179 -14.76 -2.53 9.50
N TYR A 180 -14.67 -1.26 9.07
CA TYR A 180 -13.60 -0.36 9.53
C TYR A 180 -14.10 1.09 9.59
N ASP A 181 -14.06 1.66 10.80
CA ASP A 181 -14.02 3.12 11.06
C ASP A 181 -12.59 3.65 10.86
#